data_AF-A0A6S7DE33-F1
#
_entry.id   AF-A0A6S7DE33-F1
#
_cell.length_a   1.000
_cell.length_b   1.000
_cell.length_c   1.000
_cell.angle_alpha   90.00
_cell.angle_beta   90.00
_cell.angle_gamma   90.00
#
_symmetry.space_group_name_H-M   'P 1'
#
loop_
_entity.id
_entity.type
_entity.pdbx_description
1 polymer ?
#
loop_
_entity_poly.entity_id
_entity_poly.type
_entity_poly.pdbx_seq_one_letter_code
_entity_poly.pdbx_strand_id
1 'polypeptide(L)'
;MMVLGIATNDDETPLLRAPTEAQEIVGDYRALGLALNRHLLRCCALSWQKKRIMSATDLAALRNGQVAGAAGIVAVRQQPGTAKGIVSVTLEDESCEGNVIL
;
A
#
# COMPACT_ATOMS: atom_id res chain seq x y z
N MET A 1 -7.25 47.64 40.30
CA MET A 1 -7.16 46.28 40.84
C MET A 1 -7.71 45.34 39.76
N MET A 2 -6.80 44.72 38.99
CA MET A 2 -7.11 43.87 37.85
C MET A 2 -7.26 42.44 38.36
N VAL A 3 -8.46 41.86 38.27
CA VAL A 3 -8.65 40.42 38.52
C VAL A 3 -8.28 39.71 37.23
N LEU A 4 -7.12 39.05 37.21
CA LEU A 4 -6.79 38.06 36.17
C LEU A 4 -7.74 36.88 36.37
N GLY A 5 -8.75 36.79 35.50
CA GLY A 5 -9.52 35.56 35.34
C GLY A 5 -8.60 34.47 34.82
N ILE A 6 -8.35 33.46 35.64
CA ILE A 6 -7.65 32.25 35.21
C ILE A 6 -8.67 31.50 34.34
N ALA A 7 -8.46 31.48 33.03
CA ALA A 7 -9.20 30.60 32.15
C ALA A 7 -8.79 29.16 32.50
N THR A 8 -9.67 28.42 33.15
CA THR A 8 -9.56 26.97 33.23
C THR A 8 -9.92 26.44 31.85
N ASN A 9 -8.93 26.20 30.99
CA ASN A 9 -9.16 25.38 29.81
C ASN A 9 -9.46 23.97 30.31
N ASP A 10 -10.76 23.68 30.47
CA ASP A 10 -11.27 22.31 30.46
C ASP A 10 -11.17 21.77 29.01
N ASP A 11 -9.96 21.75 28.47
CA ASP A 11 -9.63 21.07 27.22
C ASP A 11 -9.59 19.57 27.53
N GLU A 12 -10.77 18.98 27.70
CA GLU A 12 -10.98 17.54 27.67
C GLU A 12 -10.42 17.03 26.34
N THR A 13 -9.23 16.43 26.37
CA THR A 13 -8.64 15.81 25.19
C THR A 13 -9.56 14.66 24.79
N PRO A 14 -10.18 14.69 23.59
CA PRO A 14 -11.12 13.66 23.21
C PRO A 14 -10.38 12.32 23.18
N LEU A 15 -10.87 11.36 23.98
CA LEU A 15 -10.38 10.00 23.97
C LEU A 15 -10.75 9.34 22.63
N LEU A 16 -9.87 9.46 21.65
CA LEU A 16 -10.00 8.77 20.38
C LEU A 16 -9.58 7.31 20.54
N ARG A 17 -10.29 6.42 19.85
CA ARG A 17 -9.84 5.04 19.71
C ARG A 17 -8.50 5.04 18.98
N ALA A 18 -7.57 4.21 19.45
CA ALA A 18 -6.34 3.93 18.73
C ALA A 18 -6.64 3.48 17.28
N PRO A 19 -5.87 3.93 16.29
CA PRO A 19 -6.05 3.48 14.91
C PRO A 19 -5.83 1.96 14.81
N THR A 20 -6.57 1.33 13.92
CA THR A 20 -6.27 -0.05 13.49
C THR A 20 -4.98 -0.07 12.68
N GLU A 21 -4.31 -1.22 12.58
CA GLU A 21 -3.11 -1.39 11.76
C GLU A 21 -3.30 -0.88 10.31
N ALA A 22 -4.47 -1.13 9.71
CA ALA A 22 -4.80 -0.63 8.39
C ALA A 22 -4.89 0.91 8.33
N GLN A 23 -5.42 1.54 9.37
CA GLN A 23 -5.50 3.01 9.48
C GLN A 23 -4.12 3.63 9.70
N GLU A 24 -3.24 2.99 10.47
CA GLU A 24 -1.84 3.41 10.64
C GLU A 24 -1.10 3.34 9.31
N ILE A 25 -1.15 2.18 8.63
CA ILE A 25 -0.49 1.98 7.33
C ILE A 25 -0.93 3.01 6.29
N VAL A 26 -2.25 3.25 6.18
CA VAL A 26 -2.79 4.26 5.25
C VAL A 26 -2.43 5.68 5.69
N GLY A 27 -2.38 5.94 7.00
CA GLY A 27 -1.96 7.20 7.58
C GLY A 27 -0.50 7.52 7.22
N ASP A 28 0.41 6.60 7.50
CA ASP A 28 1.84 6.69 7.16
C ASP A 28 2.02 6.98 5.66
N TYR A 29 1.37 6.17 4.81
CA TYR A 29 1.51 6.32 3.37
C TYR A 29 1.01 7.68 2.87
N ARG A 30 -0.11 8.17 3.40
CA ARG A 30 -0.63 9.50 3.04
C ARG A 30 0.27 10.63 3.51
N ALA A 31 0.90 10.49 4.67
CA ALA A 31 1.75 11.52 5.25
C ALA A 31 3.16 11.55 4.63
N LEU A 32 3.73 10.38 4.34
CA LEU A 32 5.14 10.20 4.00
C LEU A 32 5.38 9.65 2.58
N GLY A 33 4.34 9.18 1.90
CA GLY A 33 4.46 8.46 0.63
C GLY A 33 4.95 7.01 0.78
N LEU A 34 5.08 6.50 2.02
CA LEU A 34 5.50 5.13 2.35
C LEU A 34 4.85 4.66 3.65
N ALA A 35 4.68 3.35 3.81
CA ALA A 35 4.23 2.76 5.07
C ALA A 35 5.43 2.35 5.93
N LEU A 36 5.44 2.69 7.23
CA LEU A 36 6.62 2.49 8.08
C LEU A 36 6.75 1.09 8.66
N ASN A 37 5.62 0.42 8.90
CA ASN A 37 5.60 -0.86 9.62
C ASN A 37 5.37 -2.07 8.69
N ARG A 38 4.29 -2.03 7.92
CA ARG A 38 3.90 -3.12 7.01
C ARG A 38 3.57 -2.57 5.63
N HIS A 39 3.79 -3.40 4.62
CA HIS A 39 3.42 -3.10 3.25
C HIS A 39 1.92 -2.80 3.13
N LEU A 40 1.54 -1.85 2.27
CA LEU A 40 0.14 -1.41 2.09
C LEU A 40 -0.81 -2.58 1.80
N LEU A 41 -0.33 -3.54 1.01
CA LEU A 41 -1.13 -4.66 0.54
C LEU A 41 -1.42 -5.70 1.64
N ARG A 42 -0.80 -5.57 2.82
CA ARG A 42 -1.09 -6.39 3.99
C ARG A 42 -2.58 -6.37 4.35
N CYS A 43 -3.23 -5.22 4.18
CA CYS A 43 -4.67 -5.07 4.42
C CYS A 43 -5.53 -5.92 3.47
N CYS A 44 -4.99 -6.30 2.31
CA CYS A 44 -5.67 -7.03 1.25
C CYS A 44 -5.35 -8.54 1.23
N ALA A 45 -4.30 -8.98 1.92
CA ALA A 45 -3.74 -10.33 1.83
C ALA A 45 -4.79 -11.45 1.99
N LEU A 46 -5.69 -11.35 2.99
CA LEU A 46 -6.75 -12.35 3.23
C LEU A 46 -7.75 -12.44 2.08
N SER A 47 -8.05 -11.33 1.41
CA SER A 47 -8.99 -11.30 0.28
C SER A 47 -8.34 -11.82 -1.01
N TRP A 48 -7.02 -11.69 -1.13
CA TRP A 48 -6.25 -12.08 -2.30
C TRP A 48 -5.99 -13.58 -2.37
N GLN A 49 -5.78 -14.23 -1.22
CA GLN A 49 -5.71 -15.69 -1.14
C GLN A 49 -6.96 -16.35 -1.74
N LYS A 50 -8.15 -15.81 -1.46
CA LYS A 50 -9.42 -16.32 -2.02
C LYS A 50 -9.53 -16.13 -3.54
N LYS A 51 -8.80 -15.18 -4.11
CA LYS A 51 -8.80 -14.85 -5.54
C LYS A 51 -7.68 -15.51 -6.32
N ARG A 52 -6.90 -16.40 -5.69
CA ARG A 52 -5.71 -17.06 -6.30
C ARG A 52 -4.70 -16.05 -6.85
N ILE A 53 -4.57 -14.91 -6.17
CA ILE A 53 -3.49 -13.96 -6.42
C ILE A 53 -2.24 -14.50 -5.74
N MET A 54 -1.15 -14.59 -6.51
CA MET A 54 0.13 -15.11 -6.08
C MET A 54 1.08 -13.95 -5.79
N SER A 55 2.00 -14.14 -4.84
CA SER A 55 3.05 -13.15 -4.58
C SER A 55 4.05 -13.09 -5.74
N ALA A 56 4.80 -12.00 -5.87
CA ALA A 56 5.86 -11.85 -6.85
C ALA A 56 6.92 -12.96 -6.71
N THR A 57 7.22 -13.40 -5.49
CA THR A 57 8.08 -14.57 -5.23
C THR A 57 7.46 -15.88 -5.75
N ASP A 58 6.17 -16.11 -5.53
CA ASP A 58 5.48 -17.30 -6.04
C ASP A 58 5.46 -17.31 -7.57
N LEU A 59 5.23 -16.16 -8.20
CA LEU A 59 5.22 -16.00 -9.65
C LEU A 59 6.60 -16.31 -10.25
N ALA A 60 7.69 -15.89 -9.59
CA ALA A 60 9.05 -16.17 -10.02
C ALA A 60 9.38 -17.67 -10.02
N ALA A 61 8.67 -18.48 -9.23
CA ALA A 61 8.84 -19.93 -9.16
C ALA A 61 8.02 -20.70 -10.22
N LEU A 62 7.13 -20.03 -10.97
CA LEU A 62 6.31 -20.67 -11.99
C LEU A 62 7.12 -21.04 -13.24
N ARG A 63 6.68 -22.10 -13.91
CA ARG A 63 7.14 -22.47 -15.25
C ARG A 63 6.52 -21.53 -16.27
N ASN A 64 7.27 -21.28 -17.34
CA ASN A 64 6.78 -20.48 -18.46
C ASN A 64 5.47 -21.07 -19.05
N GLY A 65 4.54 -20.18 -19.40
CA GLY A 65 3.25 -20.53 -20.00
C GLY A 65 2.14 -20.91 -19.01
N GLN A 66 2.39 -20.86 -17.69
CA GLN A 66 1.35 -21.07 -16.69
C GLN A 66 0.47 -19.83 -16.52
N VAL A 67 -0.84 -20.06 -16.32
CA VAL A 67 -1.78 -18.99 -15.99
C VAL A 67 -1.66 -18.65 -14.51
N ALA A 68 -1.44 -17.37 -14.20
CA ALA A 68 -1.33 -16.89 -12.83
C ALA A 68 -2.03 -15.53 -12.68
N GLY A 69 -2.48 -15.24 -11.46
CA GLY A 69 -3.01 -13.94 -11.07
C GLY A 69 -2.00 -13.21 -10.19
N ALA A 70 -1.75 -11.93 -10.49
CA ALA A 70 -0.88 -11.05 -9.71
C ALA A 70 -1.66 -9.80 -9.30
N ALA A 71 -1.35 -9.24 -8.13
CA ALA A 71 -1.81 -7.92 -7.72
C ALA A 71 -0.71 -7.25 -6.92
N GLY A 72 -0.51 -5.95 -7.14
CA GLY A 72 0.57 -5.18 -6.54
C GLY A 72 0.27 -3.68 -6.60
N ILE A 73 1.11 -2.89 -5.95
CA ILE A 73 1.18 -1.44 -6.18
C ILE A 73 1.85 -1.22 -7.53
N VAL A 74 1.29 -0.34 -8.36
CA VAL A 74 1.98 0.10 -9.57
C VAL A 74 3.07 1.10 -9.18
N ALA A 75 4.31 0.63 -9.09
CA ALA A 75 5.46 1.46 -8.78
C ALA A 75 5.90 2.29 -10.00
N VAL A 76 5.85 1.66 -11.18
CA VAL A 76 6.28 2.30 -12.44
C VAL A 76 5.32 1.91 -13.56
N ARG A 77 4.99 2.90 -14.40
CA ARG A 77 4.29 2.67 -15.68
C ARG A 77 5.04 3.37 -16.79
N GLN A 78 5.44 2.61 -17.81
CA GLN A 78 6.22 3.09 -18.94
C GLN A 78 5.58 2.68 -20.26
N GLN A 79 5.61 3.59 -21.23
CA GLN A 79 5.29 3.29 -22.62
C GLN A 79 6.36 3.97 -23.49
N PRO A 80 7.47 3.26 -23.78
CA PRO A 80 8.54 3.84 -24.58
C PRO A 80 8.01 4.30 -25.95
N GLY A 81 8.52 5.42 -26.47
CA GLY A 81 8.07 5.97 -27.76
C GLY A 81 8.26 5.01 -28.94
N THR A 82 9.18 4.06 -28.83
CA THR A 82 9.45 3.01 -29.83
C THR A 82 8.61 1.74 -29.63
N ALA A 83 7.86 1.62 -28.53
CA ALA A 83 7.27 0.37 -28.08
C ALA A 83 5.97 -0.03 -28.82
N LYS A 84 5.62 0.63 -29.94
CA LYS A 84 4.43 0.32 -30.76
C LYS A 84 3.13 0.11 -29.93
N GLY A 85 2.97 0.84 -28.83
CA GLY A 85 1.81 0.73 -27.95
C GLY A 85 1.96 -0.20 -26.75
N ILE A 86 3.05 -0.96 -26.63
CA ILE A 86 3.34 -1.83 -25.48
C ILE A 86 3.55 -0.98 -24.23
N VAL A 87 2.91 -1.39 -23.13
CA VAL A 87 3.06 -0.75 -21.82
C VAL A 87 3.76 -1.71 -20.87
N SER A 88 4.82 -1.25 -20.22
CA SER A 88 5.48 -1.96 -19.12
C SER A 88 4.97 -1.40 -17.79
N VAL A 89 4.61 -2.28 -16.88
CA VAL A 89 4.13 -1.93 -15.54
C VAL A 89 4.92 -2.72 -14.50
N THR A 90 5.64 -2.02 -13.64
CA THR A 90 6.26 -2.65 -12.46
C THR A 90 5.23 -2.70 -11.34
N LEU A 91 4.90 -3.92 -10.92
CA LEU A 91 4.06 -4.19 -9.76
C LEU A 91 4.94 -4.58 -8.57
N GLU A 92 4.69 -3.96 -7.43
CA GLU A 92 5.37 -4.26 -6.17
C GLU A 92 4.39 -4.92 -5.19
N ASP A 93 4.82 -5.99 -4.55
CA ASP A 93 4.20 -6.52 -3.34
C ASP A 93 5.21 -6.62 -2.18
N GLU A 94 4.78 -7.13 -1.03
CA GLU A 94 5.66 -7.24 0.15
C GLU A 94 6.86 -8.17 -0.03
N SER A 95 6.88 -8.99 -1.07
CA SER A 95 7.92 -10.00 -1.32
C SER A 95 9.00 -9.49 -2.26
N CYS A 96 8.60 -8.86 -3.38
CA CYS A 96 9.50 -8.20 -4.33
C CYS A 96 8.68 -7.44 -5.40
N GLU A 97 9.40 -6.85 -6.36
CA GLU A 97 8.82 -6.28 -7.57
C GLU A 97 8.80 -7.29 -8.73
N GLY A 98 7.81 -7.16 -9.61
CA GLY A 98 7.66 -7.93 -10.83
C GLY A 98 7.18 -7.05 -11.99
N ASN A 99 7.65 -7.33 -13.21
CA ASN A 99 7.27 -6.56 -14.39
C ASN A 99 6.17 -7.26 -15.19
N VAL A 100 5.14 -6.50 -15.55
CA VAL A 100 4.01 -6.94 -16.37
C VAL A 100 4.03 -6.16 -17.68
N ILE A 101 3.96 -6.89 -18.80
CA ILE A 101 3.90 -6.33 -20.15
C ILE A 101 2.46 -6.44 -20.66
N LEU A 102 1.89 -5.30 -21.09
CA LEU A 102 0.54 -5.15 -21.62
C LEU A 102 0.55 -4.73 -23.09
#